data_AF-A0A520HID4-F1
#
_entry.id   AF-A0A520HID4-F1
#
_cell.length_a   1.000
_cell.length_b   1.000
_cell.length_c   1.000
_cell.angle_alpha   90.00
_cell.angle_beta   90.00
_cell.angle_gamma   90.00
#
_symmetry.space_group_name_H-M   'P 1'
#
loop_
_entity.id
_entity.type
_entity.pdbx_description
1 polymer ?
#
loop_
_entity_poly.entity_id
_entity_poly.type
_entity_poly.pdbx_seq_one_letter_code
_entity_poly.pdbx_strand_id
1 'polypeptide(L)'
;MGLVDRKTDIHRSIVLANGRAVSDAALAEALRPIAAQIGRDADRIDGDPTALVALDAISVADYLDRHAALLPQPWVRRLLEATGRTEYGAEPDATSALSLIFNLPTVDGERADVLGGSDERYMIDGGSGALIDVLATRYAAYIETGRPLRRIEPATGGVRLVFADAAAVRSDSVIVAVPAPVTRRIDFAIPLPAAWRDFIGAMELGRNEKILVAATDSRWQEAIGAGGDVWQTGGVGRGNWASGWDGSVRGAGGPPVWTWYLGGDAVADPATARALAARYAAETGDVLGDMVAACGDAPVRRTAWHRDPWIGGAYGSSPPGYLTRFGRMLWMEGEDGVAIASAPALGRVIFAGEHLSDASPGYMNGGAQTGRLAAQAILGRAVPIVSA
;
A
#
# COMPACT_ATOMS: atom_id res chain seq x y z
N MET A 1 -7.83 13.30 19.20
CA MET A 1 -7.60 11.98 18.59
C MET A 1 -6.14 11.64 18.81
N GLY A 2 -5.85 10.56 19.53
CA GLY A 2 -4.48 10.13 19.84
C GLY A 2 -4.00 9.03 18.90
N LEU A 3 -2.70 8.72 18.95
CA LEU A 3 -2.16 7.48 18.43
C LEU A 3 -2.13 6.44 19.56
N VAL A 4 -2.53 5.21 19.24
CA VAL A 4 -2.47 4.05 20.12
C VAL A 4 -1.33 3.16 19.66
N ASP A 5 -0.41 2.88 20.57
CA ASP A 5 0.61 1.86 20.36
C ASP A 5 -0.03 0.47 20.47
N ARG A 6 -0.02 -0.30 19.38
CA ARG A 6 -0.63 -1.64 19.34
C ARG A 6 0.35 -2.75 19.70
N LYS A 7 1.63 -2.41 19.92
CA LYS A 7 2.76 -3.33 20.14
C LYS A 7 3.48 -3.01 21.46
N THR A 8 2.72 -2.62 22.50
CA THR A 8 3.26 -2.30 23.84
C THR A 8 3.82 -3.52 24.56
N ASP A 9 3.26 -4.69 24.28
CA ASP A 9 3.66 -5.96 24.87
C ASP A 9 4.47 -6.81 23.88
N ILE A 10 5.04 -7.91 24.38
CA ILE A 10 5.75 -8.89 23.55
C ILE A 10 4.79 -9.42 22.48
N HIS A 11 5.23 -9.35 21.24
CA HIS A 11 4.51 -9.83 20.07
C HIS A 11 5.47 -10.53 19.11
N ARG A 12 4.92 -11.35 18.21
CA ARG A 12 5.68 -12.18 17.27
C ARG A 12 5.06 -12.16 15.88
N SER A 13 5.91 -12.27 14.88
CA SER A 13 5.52 -12.56 13.50
C SER A 13 5.83 -14.03 13.24
N ILE A 14 4.81 -14.87 13.03
CA ILE A 14 5.00 -16.29 12.75
C ILE A 14 5.00 -16.54 11.25
N VAL A 15 6.05 -17.18 10.73
CA VAL A 15 6.08 -17.66 9.34
C VAL A 15 5.65 -19.12 9.26
N LEU A 16 4.68 -19.42 8.41
CA LEU A 16 4.21 -20.78 8.14
C LEU A 16 4.87 -21.33 6.87
N ALA A 17 5.72 -22.33 7.01
CA ALA A 17 6.29 -23.11 5.91
C ALA A 17 5.50 -24.42 5.75
N ASN A 18 4.68 -24.51 4.69
CA ASN A 18 3.80 -25.65 4.43
C ASN A 18 2.90 -25.99 5.64
N GLY A 19 2.31 -24.97 6.26
CA GLY A 19 1.43 -25.11 7.43
C GLY A 19 2.15 -25.31 8.78
N ARG A 20 3.49 -25.30 8.82
CA ARG A 20 4.26 -25.41 10.06
C ARG A 20 4.98 -24.12 10.40
N ALA A 21 4.94 -23.72 11.67
CA ALA A 21 5.68 -22.56 12.14
C ALA A 21 7.19 -22.76 11.98
N VAL A 22 7.87 -21.76 11.43
CA VAL A 22 9.33 -21.65 11.38
C VAL A 22 9.80 -20.94 12.65
N SER A 23 10.86 -21.43 13.30
CA SER A 23 11.44 -20.75 14.46
C SER A 23 12.18 -19.48 14.03
N ASP A 24 12.24 -18.48 14.92
CA ASP A 24 12.91 -17.20 14.66
C ASP A 24 14.37 -17.41 14.21
N ALA A 25 15.11 -18.30 14.88
CA ALA A 25 16.49 -18.63 14.51
C ALA A 25 16.61 -19.24 13.09
N ALA A 26 15.70 -20.16 12.73
CA ALA A 26 15.69 -20.76 11.39
C ALA A 26 15.26 -19.76 10.32
N LEU A 27 14.35 -18.83 10.66
CA LEU A 27 13.94 -17.74 9.79
C LEU A 27 15.10 -16.79 9.53
N ALA A 28 15.79 -16.35 10.58
CA ALA A 28 16.97 -15.51 10.51
C ALA A 28 18.10 -16.15 9.72
N GLU A 29 18.42 -17.42 9.98
CA GLU A 29 19.43 -18.16 9.23
C GLU A 29 19.10 -18.22 7.73
N ALA A 30 17.84 -18.52 7.39
CA ALA A 30 17.42 -18.69 6.01
C ALA A 30 17.30 -17.37 5.22
N LEU A 31 16.94 -16.26 5.88
CA LEU A 31 16.85 -14.93 5.25
C LEU A 31 18.21 -14.23 5.13
N ARG A 32 19.17 -14.52 6.02
CA ARG A 32 20.45 -13.80 6.10
C ARG A 32 21.19 -13.63 4.76
N PRO A 33 21.33 -14.66 3.91
CA PRO A 33 22.09 -14.53 2.67
C PRO A 33 21.45 -13.56 1.68
N ILE A 34 20.14 -13.66 1.47
CA ILE A 34 19.40 -12.79 0.55
C ILE A 34 19.21 -11.38 1.12
N ALA A 35 18.96 -11.25 2.43
CA ALA A 35 18.87 -9.95 3.11
C ALA A 35 20.18 -9.16 2.96
N ALA A 36 21.32 -9.82 3.12
CA ALA A 36 22.64 -9.19 2.91
C ALA A 36 22.86 -8.77 1.45
N GLN A 37 22.33 -9.51 0.47
CA GLN A 37 22.41 -9.11 -0.94
C GLN A 37 21.51 -7.91 -1.24
N ILE A 38 20.27 -7.93 -0.77
CA ILE A 38 19.34 -6.80 -0.92
C ILE A 38 19.92 -5.54 -0.27
N GLY A 39 20.53 -5.65 0.92
CA GLY A 39 21.22 -4.54 1.57
C GLY A 39 22.37 -3.96 0.74
N ARG A 40 23.20 -4.81 0.11
CA ARG A 40 24.25 -4.34 -0.82
C ARG A 40 23.68 -3.62 -2.04
N ASP A 41 22.56 -4.10 -2.57
CA ASP A 41 21.90 -3.45 -3.70
C ASP A 41 21.23 -2.13 -3.28
N ALA A 42 20.70 -2.04 -2.06
CA ALA A 42 20.20 -0.80 -1.47
C ALA A 42 21.31 0.27 -1.39
N ASP A 43 22.45 -0.08 -0.78
CA ASP A 43 23.62 0.83 -0.70
C ASP A 43 24.11 1.25 -2.09
N ARG A 44 23.97 0.36 -3.07
CA ARG A 44 24.43 0.61 -4.44
C ARG A 44 23.54 1.59 -5.19
N ILE A 45 22.21 1.50 -5.06
CA ILE A 45 21.29 2.38 -5.80
C ILE A 45 21.38 3.84 -5.34
N ASP A 46 21.78 4.09 -4.09
CA ASP A 46 22.00 5.43 -3.55
C ASP A 46 23.18 6.15 -4.23
N GLY A 47 24.20 5.39 -4.65
CA GLY A 47 25.43 5.92 -5.24
C GLY A 47 25.56 5.77 -6.76
N ASP A 48 24.75 4.92 -7.40
CA ASP A 48 24.84 4.58 -8.83
C ASP A 48 23.46 4.62 -9.52
N PRO A 49 23.14 5.71 -10.24
CA PRO A 49 21.91 5.81 -11.02
C PRO A 49 21.74 4.70 -12.06
N THR A 50 22.84 4.12 -12.56
CA THR A 50 22.77 2.99 -13.51
C THR A 50 22.28 1.73 -12.81
N ALA A 51 22.68 1.50 -11.56
CA ALA A 51 22.18 0.40 -10.75
C ALA A 51 20.68 0.57 -10.45
N LEU A 52 20.26 1.79 -10.10
CA LEU A 52 18.84 2.11 -9.89
C LEU A 52 18.01 1.75 -11.13
N VAL A 53 18.43 2.20 -12.33
CA VAL A 53 17.76 1.88 -13.59
C VAL A 53 17.77 0.37 -13.89
N ALA A 54 18.90 -0.30 -13.67
CA ALA A 54 19.02 -1.73 -13.95
C ALA A 54 18.15 -2.61 -13.03
N LEU A 55 18.01 -2.22 -11.76
CA LEU A 55 17.17 -2.91 -10.80
C LEU A 55 15.69 -2.55 -10.96
N ASP A 56 15.38 -1.31 -11.36
CA ASP A 56 14.01 -0.95 -11.70
C ASP A 56 13.51 -1.70 -12.93
N ALA A 57 14.38 -1.94 -13.91
CA ALA A 57 14.02 -2.59 -15.18
C ALA A 57 13.66 -4.08 -15.08
N ILE A 58 13.79 -4.69 -13.91
CA ILE A 58 13.54 -6.12 -13.70
C ILE A 58 12.44 -6.32 -12.67
N SER A 59 11.77 -7.47 -12.73
CA SER A 59 10.75 -7.81 -11.74
C SER A 59 11.34 -8.36 -10.44
N VAL A 60 10.54 -8.38 -9.37
CA VAL A 60 10.88 -9.11 -8.13
C VAL A 60 11.17 -10.58 -8.45
N ALA A 61 10.38 -11.22 -9.31
CA ALA A 61 10.61 -12.60 -9.74
C ALA A 61 11.99 -12.77 -10.40
N ASP A 62 12.34 -11.90 -11.35
CA ASP A 62 13.65 -11.94 -12.04
C ASP A 62 14.81 -11.73 -11.06
N TYR A 63 14.66 -10.85 -10.08
CA TYR A 63 15.66 -10.63 -9.05
C TYR A 63 15.87 -11.89 -8.20
N LEU A 64 14.79 -12.51 -7.74
CA LEU A 64 14.85 -13.74 -6.95
C LEU A 64 15.41 -14.92 -7.77
N ASP A 65 15.15 -14.98 -9.08
CA ASP A 65 15.76 -15.96 -10.00
C ASP A 65 17.27 -15.77 -10.12
N ARG A 66 17.73 -14.52 -10.30
CA ARG A 66 19.17 -14.20 -10.37
C ARG A 66 19.93 -14.57 -9.09
N HIS A 67 19.24 -14.52 -7.95
CA HIS A 67 19.80 -14.79 -6.63
C HIS A 67 19.34 -16.12 -6.05
N ALA A 68 18.86 -17.06 -6.87
CA ALA A 68 18.31 -18.34 -6.40
C ALA A 68 19.28 -19.16 -5.53
N ALA A 69 20.60 -19.04 -5.76
CA ALA A 69 21.62 -19.68 -4.93
C ALA A 69 21.64 -19.20 -3.46
N LEU A 70 21.11 -18.00 -3.19
CA LEU A 70 20.95 -17.43 -1.84
C LEU A 70 19.64 -17.84 -1.17
N LEU A 71 18.78 -18.59 -1.88
CA LEU A 71 17.44 -18.99 -1.47
C LEU A 71 17.29 -20.54 -1.51
N PRO A 72 18.15 -21.30 -0.81
CA PRO A 72 18.13 -22.76 -0.89
C PRO A 72 16.82 -23.37 -0.41
N GLN A 73 16.12 -22.68 0.50
CA GLN A 73 14.85 -23.12 1.04
C GLN A 73 13.68 -22.49 0.26
N PRO A 74 12.85 -23.28 -0.45
CA PRO A 74 11.82 -22.74 -1.33
C PRO A 74 10.78 -21.84 -0.64
N TRP A 75 10.56 -22.05 0.66
CA TRP A 75 9.62 -21.23 1.44
C TRP A 75 10.15 -19.79 1.64
N VAL A 76 11.46 -19.55 1.61
CA VAL A 76 12.04 -18.21 1.73
C VAL A 76 11.69 -17.38 0.50
N ARG A 77 11.87 -17.96 -0.69
CA ARG A 77 11.41 -17.32 -1.93
C ARG A 77 9.92 -16.98 -1.86
N ARG A 78 9.09 -17.94 -1.44
CA ARG A 78 7.65 -17.73 -1.32
C ARG A 78 7.28 -16.67 -0.29
N LEU A 79 8.06 -16.53 0.79
CA LEU A 79 7.89 -15.44 1.75
C LEU A 79 8.14 -14.08 1.09
N LEU A 80 9.25 -13.92 0.36
CA LEU A 80 9.58 -12.66 -0.35
C LEU A 80 8.58 -12.35 -1.47
N GLU A 81 8.05 -13.37 -2.15
CA GLU A 81 6.97 -13.19 -3.11
C GLU A 81 5.65 -12.80 -2.42
N ALA A 82 5.39 -13.32 -1.21
CA ALA A 82 4.20 -12.98 -0.43
C ALA A 82 4.24 -11.52 0.04
N THR A 83 5.40 -11.00 0.45
CA THR A 83 5.55 -9.56 0.79
C THR A 83 5.27 -8.67 -0.41
N GLY A 84 5.76 -9.04 -1.60
CA GLY A 84 5.44 -8.32 -2.84
C GLY A 84 3.93 -8.24 -3.11
N ARG A 85 3.21 -9.35 -2.91
CA ARG A 85 1.75 -9.38 -3.06
C ARG A 85 1.03 -8.55 -2.01
N THR A 86 1.43 -8.59 -0.73
CA THR A 86 0.76 -7.82 0.33
C THR A 86 0.95 -6.32 0.13
N GLU A 87 2.18 -5.89 -0.14
CA GLU A 87 2.52 -4.47 -0.18
C GLU A 87 2.05 -3.79 -1.47
N TYR A 88 2.14 -4.48 -2.61
CA TYR A 88 1.89 -3.89 -3.93
C TYR A 88 0.70 -4.47 -4.67
N GLY A 89 0.04 -5.50 -4.11
CA GLY A 89 -1.15 -6.10 -4.68
C GLY A 89 -0.95 -6.72 -6.06
N ALA A 90 0.29 -6.96 -6.48
CA ALA A 90 0.64 -7.48 -7.78
C ALA A 90 1.51 -8.73 -7.63
N GLU A 91 1.51 -9.54 -8.68
CA GLU A 91 2.36 -10.72 -8.71
C GLU A 91 3.84 -10.32 -8.83
N PRO A 92 4.79 -11.15 -8.31
CA PRO A 92 6.20 -10.78 -8.26
C PRO A 92 6.83 -10.52 -9.64
N ASP A 93 6.25 -11.04 -10.73
CA ASP A 93 6.69 -10.78 -12.10
C ASP A 93 6.14 -9.47 -12.70
N ALA A 94 5.17 -8.85 -12.02
CA ALA A 94 4.54 -7.60 -12.44
C ALA A 94 5.02 -6.38 -11.62
N THR A 95 5.88 -6.57 -10.63
CA THR A 95 6.37 -5.52 -9.73
C THR A 95 7.88 -5.34 -9.88
N SER A 96 8.35 -4.10 -9.95
CA SER A 96 9.77 -3.74 -9.99
C SER A 96 10.57 -4.35 -8.83
N ALA A 97 11.81 -4.78 -9.06
CA ALA A 97 12.65 -5.31 -7.98
C ALA A 97 13.02 -4.27 -6.92
N LEU A 98 12.99 -2.97 -7.26
CA LEU A 98 13.19 -1.89 -6.28
C LEU A 98 12.18 -1.96 -5.14
N SER A 99 10.96 -2.42 -5.40
CA SER A 99 9.95 -2.64 -4.38
C SER A 99 10.38 -3.64 -3.29
N LEU A 100 11.16 -4.67 -3.65
CA LEU A 100 11.73 -5.57 -2.65
C LEU A 100 12.84 -4.90 -1.83
N ILE A 101 13.61 -4.01 -2.45
CA ILE A 101 14.67 -3.24 -1.78
C ILE A 101 14.08 -2.28 -0.75
N PHE A 102 12.99 -1.59 -1.09
CA PHE A 102 12.30 -0.67 -0.18
C PHE A 102 11.64 -1.39 1.01
N ASN A 103 11.27 -2.66 0.84
CA ASN A 103 10.65 -3.49 1.87
C ASN A 103 11.58 -4.62 2.36
N LEU A 104 12.90 -4.37 2.44
CA LEU A 104 13.86 -5.45 2.70
C LEU A 104 13.58 -6.18 4.03
N PRO A 105 13.76 -7.51 4.06
CA PRO A 105 13.84 -8.22 5.32
C PRO A 105 15.13 -7.84 6.05
N THR A 106 15.06 -7.64 7.35
CA THR A 106 16.23 -7.39 8.21
C THR A 106 16.53 -8.61 9.06
N VAL A 107 17.81 -8.85 9.36
CA VAL A 107 18.25 -9.94 10.22
C VAL A 107 19.26 -9.41 11.24
N ASP A 108 18.94 -9.53 12.52
CA ASP A 108 19.81 -9.16 13.64
C ASP A 108 19.92 -10.35 14.61
N GLY A 109 21.13 -10.92 14.72
CA GLY A 109 21.35 -12.14 15.49
C GLY A 109 20.42 -13.28 15.03
N GLU A 110 19.63 -13.81 15.94
CA GLU A 110 18.62 -14.86 15.69
C GLU A 110 17.22 -14.32 15.37
N ARG A 111 17.06 -13.00 15.25
CA ARG A 111 15.79 -12.34 14.91
C ARG A 111 15.79 -11.89 13.46
N ALA A 112 14.65 -12.02 12.81
CA ALA A 112 14.40 -11.43 11.50
C ALA A 112 13.04 -10.75 11.47
N ASP A 113 12.98 -9.57 10.85
CA ASP A 113 11.72 -8.90 10.56
C ASP A 113 11.45 -9.03 9.05
N VAL A 114 10.25 -9.50 8.70
CA VAL A 114 9.87 -9.79 7.30
C VAL A 114 9.74 -8.51 6.46
N LEU A 115 9.29 -7.42 7.09
CA LEU A 115 9.17 -6.08 6.51
C LEU A 115 10.00 -5.09 7.35
N GLY A 116 11.32 -5.09 7.19
CA GLY A 116 12.22 -4.36 8.09
C GLY A 116 12.09 -2.83 8.06
N GLY A 117 11.48 -2.27 7.01
CA GLY A 117 11.26 -0.83 6.84
C GLY A 117 10.02 -0.26 7.54
N SER A 118 9.15 -1.10 8.12
CA SER A 118 7.88 -0.65 8.73
C SER A 118 7.60 -1.40 10.03
N ASP A 119 7.46 -0.66 11.13
CA ASP A 119 7.11 -1.25 12.43
C ASP A 119 5.60 -1.46 12.62
N GLU A 120 4.77 -0.88 11.75
CA GLU A 120 3.30 -0.87 11.79
C GLU A 120 2.71 -0.68 13.21
N ARG A 121 3.37 0.12 14.04
CA ARG A 121 3.16 0.13 15.48
C ARG A 121 1.96 0.95 15.94
N TYR A 122 1.76 2.10 15.31
CA TYR A 122 0.77 3.08 15.75
C TYR A 122 -0.51 3.03 14.92
N MET A 123 -1.64 3.10 15.62
CA MET A 123 -2.96 3.23 15.02
C MET A 123 -3.64 4.50 15.49
N ILE A 124 -4.55 5.04 14.69
CA ILE A 124 -5.41 6.13 15.13
C ILE A 124 -6.45 5.57 16.11
N ASP A 125 -6.58 6.23 17.26
CA ASP A 125 -7.63 5.96 18.24
C ASP A 125 -9.02 6.08 17.60
N GLY A 126 -9.83 5.01 17.69
CA GLY A 126 -11.13 4.92 16.99
C GLY A 126 -11.04 4.50 15.51
N GLY A 127 -9.85 4.21 15.00
CA GLY A 127 -9.59 3.80 13.62
C GLY A 127 -9.32 4.98 12.67
N SER A 128 -8.67 4.71 11.54
CA SER A 128 -8.28 5.76 10.58
C SER A 128 -9.46 6.54 9.99
N GLY A 129 -10.66 5.93 9.95
CA GLY A 129 -11.90 6.61 9.55
C GLY A 129 -12.26 7.81 10.43
N ALA A 130 -11.92 7.78 11.72
CA ALA A 130 -12.23 8.86 12.66
C ALA A 130 -11.56 10.19 12.25
N LEU A 131 -10.36 10.13 11.67
CA LEU A 131 -9.71 11.33 11.12
C LEU A 131 -10.53 11.96 10.00
N ILE A 132 -11.02 11.11 9.09
CA ILE A 132 -11.82 11.55 7.94
C ILE A 132 -13.16 12.10 8.40
N ASP A 133 -13.82 11.47 9.36
CA ASP A 133 -15.09 11.93 9.92
C ASP A 133 -14.96 13.33 10.56
N VAL A 134 -13.87 13.57 11.31
CA VAL A 134 -13.57 14.87 11.92
C VAL A 134 -13.34 15.94 10.83
N LEU A 135 -12.56 15.62 9.79
CA LEU A 135 -12.32 16.55 8.68
C LEU A 135 -13.61 16.84 7.91
N ALA A 136 -14.39 15.81 7.59
CA ALA A 136 -15.66 15.95 6.87
C ALA A 136 -16.66 16.81 7.65
N THR A 137 -16.74 16.62 8.97
CA THR A 137 -17.59 17.44 9.85
C THR A 137 -17.12 18.88 9.89
N ARG A 138 -15.82 19.11 10.09
CA ARG A 138 -15.23 20.47 10.19
C ARG A 138 -15.43 21.29 8.92
N TYR A 139 -15.34 20.64 7.76
CA TYR A 139 -15.43 21.29 6.45
C TYR A 139 -16.74 20.98 5.71
N ALA A 140 -17.79 20.55 6.42
CA ALA A 140 -19.04 20.09 5.82
C ALA A 140 -19.66 21.11 4.84
N ALA A 141 -19.57 22.41 5.14
CA ALA A 141 -20.07 23.48 4.28
C ALA A 141 -19.32 23.61 2.93
N TYR A 142 -18.17 22.97 2.79
CA TYR A 142 -17.31 22.99 1.59
C TYR A 142 -17.24 21.64 0.88
N ILE A 143 -17.99 20.63 1.35
CA ILE A 143 -17.96 19.27 0.80
C ILE A 143 -19.30 18.98 0.13
N GLU A 144 -19.26 18.73 -1.17
CA GLU A 144 -20.41 18.25 -1.92
C GLU A 144 -20.20 16.77 -2.29
N THR A 145 -21.10 15.90 -1.83
CA THR A 145 -21.07 14.46 -2.17
C THR A 145 -21.98 14.16 -3.35
N GLY A 146 -21.81 12.99 -3.97
CA GLY A 146 -22.63 12.60 -5.14
C GLY A 146 -22.37 13.46 -6.38
N ARG A 147 -21.20 14.10 -6.48
CA ARG A 147 -20.82 15.03 -7.56
C ARG A 147 -19.62 14.51 -8.36
N PRO A 148 -19.75 13.43 -9.16
CA PRO A 148 -18.63 12.96 -9.97
C PRO A 148 -18.20 13.96 -11.03
N LEU A 149 -16.95 14.40 -10.99
CA LEU A 149 -16.35 15.21 -12.03
C LEU A 149 -16.17 14.37 -13.30
N ARG A 150 -16.57 14.92 -14.45
CA ARG A 150 -16.44 14.27 -15.76
C ARG A 150 -15.44 14.95 -16.66
N ARG A 151 -15.37 16.28 -16.61
CA ARG A 151 -14.55 17.03 -17.55
C ARG A 151 -14.01 18.31 -16.93
N ILE A 152 -12.78 18.66 -17.29
CA ILE A 152 -12.12 19.91 -16.92
C ILE A 152 -11.82 20.69 -18.20
N GLU A 153 -12.37 21.89 -18.30
CA GLU A 153 -12.29 22.75 -19.49
C GLU A 153 -11.59 24.08 -19.16
N PRO A 154 -10.95 24.73 -20.14
CA PRO A 154 -10.43 26.08 -19.94
C PRO A 154 -11.58 27.08 -19.72
N ALA A 155 -11.36 28.04 -18.84
CA ALA A 155 -12.25 29.18 -18.65
C ALA A 155 -11.43 30.48 -18.58
N THR A 156 -12.05 31.62 -18.89
CA THR A 156 -11.39 32.92 -18.72
C THR A 156 -10.99 33.10 -17.25
N GLY A 157 -9.69 33.24 -16.99
CA GLY A 157 -9.15 33.40 -15.64
C GLY A 157 -9.11 32.12 -14.79
N GLY A 158 -9.47 30.95 -15.32
CA GLY A 158 -9.65 29.75 -14.50
C GLY A 158 -9.86 28.46 -15.29
N VAL A 159 -10.55 27.52 -14.63
CA VAL A 159 -11.03 26.26 -15.19
C VAL A 159 -12.53 26.15 -14.99
N ARG A 160 -13.19 25.37 -15.84
CA ARG A 160 -14.59 24.99 -15.70
C ARG A 160 -14.66 23.48 -15.44
N LEU A 161 -15.26 23.12 -14.32
CA LEU A 161 -15.48 21.75 -13.88
C LEU A 161 -16.88 21.33 -14.28
N VAL A 162 -17.02 20.26 -15.07
CA VAL A 162 -18.31 19.73 -15.53
C VAL A 162 -18.55 18.37 -14.88
N PHE A 163 -19.67 18.24 -14.19
CA PHE A 163 -20.05 17.07 -13.39
C PHE A 163 -21.01 16.14 -14.16
N ALA A 164 -21.24 14.94 -13.62
CA ALA A 164 -22.05 13.91 -14.26
C ALA A 164 -23.52 14.30 -14.47
N ASP A 165 -24.05 15.22 -13.66
CA ASP A 165 -25.39 15.83 -13.79
C ASP A 165 -25.43 17.00 -14.78
N ALA A 166 -24.34 17.22 -15.53
CA ALA A 166 -24.10 18.37 -16.41
C ALA A 166 -24.02 19.73 -15.70
N ALA A 167 -24.08 19.78 -14.37
CA ALA A 167 -23.78 21.00 -13.64
C ALA A 167 -22.32 21.41 -13.90
N ALA A 168 -22.07 22.71 -13.85
CA ALA A 168 -20.72 23.23 -14.04
C ALA A 168 -20.38 24.31 -13.01
N VAL A 169 -19.14 24.28 -12.54
CA VAL A 169 -18.57 25.26 -11.60
C VAL A 169 -17.33 25.87 -12.23
N ARG A 170 -17.11 27.17 -12.01
CA ARG A 170 -15.86 27.85 -12.36
C ARG A 170 -14.98 27.97 -11.13
N SER A 171 -13.69 27.76 -11.29
CA SER A 171 -12.68 27.99 -10.25
C SER A 171 -11.40 28.55 -10.86
N ASP A 172 -10.59 29.25 -10.06
CA ASP A 172 -9.30 29.78 -10.53
C ASP A 172 -8.29 28.66 -10.79
N SER A 173 -8.38 27.57 -10.03
CA SER A 173 -7.55 26.36 -10.11
C SER A 173 -8.32 25.14 -9.62
N VAL A 174 -7.80 23.95 -9.88
CA VAL A 174 -8.34 22.67 -9.38
C VAL A 174 -7.22 21.76 -8.91
N ILE A 175 -7.41 21.13 -7.75
CA ILE A 175 -6.59 20.00 -7.30
C ILE A 175 -7.36 18.71 -7.60
N VAL A 176 -6.75 17.82 -8.39
CA VAL A 176 -7.25 16.48 -8.67
C VAL A 176 -6.54 15.51 -7.74
N ALA A 177 -7.25 15.09 -6.69
CA ALA A 177 -6.73 14.23 -5.61
C ALA A 177 -7.42 12.86 -5.58
N VAL A 178 -7.65 12.27 -6.77
CA VAL A 178 -8.27 10.95 -6.93
C VAL A 178 -7.23 9.94 -7.45
N PRO A 179 -7.39 8.63 -7.22
CA PRO A 179 -6.45 7.63 -7.71
C PRO A 179 -6.36 7.61 -9.25
N ALA A 180 -5.24 7.18 -9.83
CA ALA A 180 -5.07 7.20 -11.30
C ALA A 180 -6.17 6.48 -12.09
N PRO A 181 -6.71 5.31 -11.67
CA PRO A 181 -7.86 4.72 -12.35
C PRO A 181 -9.06 5.66 -12.46
N VAL A 182 -9.27 6.53 -11.46
CA VAL A 182 -10.32 7.55 -11.49
C VAL A 182 -9.89 8.74 -12.35
N THR A 183 -8.66 9.21 -12.23
CA THR A 183 -8.10 10.31 -13.03
C THR A 183 -8.22 10.04 -14.53
N ARG A 184 -7.94 8.80 -14.97
CA ARG A 184 -8.08 8.37 -16.38
C ARG A 184 -9.50 8.51 -16.95
N ARG A 185 -10.53 8.61 -16.10
CA ARG A 185 -11.93 8.76 -16.52
C ARG A 185 -12.41 10.21 -16.54
N ILE A 186 -11.55 11.15 -16.15
CA ILE A 186 -11.80 12.58 -16.27
C ILE A 186 -11.31 13.02 -17.65
N ASP A 187 -12.17 13.68 -18.40
CA ASP A 187 -11.83 14.28 -19.68
C ASP A 187 -11.13 15.63 -19.46
N PHE A 188 -9.82 15.65 -19.71
CA PHE A 188 -9.03 16.87 -19.65
C PHE A 188 -9.08 17.59 -20.99
N ALA A 189 -10.05 18.48 -21.13
CA ALA A 189 -10.18 19.39 -22.28
C ALA A 189 -9.21 20.58 -22.23
N ILE A 190 -8.19 20.46 -21.38
CA ILE A 190 -7.06 21.36 -21.22
C ILE A 190 -5.83 20.55 -21.64
N PRO A 191 -4.87 21.13 -22.39
CA PRO A 191 -3.67 20.42 -22.78
C PRO A 191 -2.87 19.97 -21.55
N LEU A 192 -2.79 18.66 -21.33
CA LEU A 192 -1.87 18.05 -20.37
C LEU A 192 -0.51 17.78 -21.05
N PRO A 193 0.61 18.13 -20.40
CA PRO A 193 1.95 17.73 -20.85
C PRO A 193 2.04 16.22 -21.09
N ALA A 194 2.83 15.80 -22.07
CA ALA A 194 2.97 14.39 -22.43
C ALA A 194 3.39 13.51 -21.23
N ALA A 195 4.31 14.00 -20.39
CA ALA A 195 4.76 13.30 -19.19
C ALA A 195 3.60 12.96 -18.23
N TRP A 196 2.61 13.85 -18.09
CA TRP A 196 1.44 13.60 -17.25
C TRP A 196 0.49 12.58 -17.86
N ARG A 197 0.27 12.63 -19.18
CA ARG A 197 -0.54 11.62 -19.88
C ARG A 197 0.10 10.24 -19.77
N ASP A 198 1.40 10.15 -19.94
CA ASP A 198 2.16 8.92 -19.80
C ASP A 198 2.12 8.38 -18.36
N PHE A 199 2.33 9.25 -17.36
CA PHE A 199 2.26 8.87 -15.94
C PHE A 199 0.89 8.32 -15.56
N ILE A 200 -0.17 9.09 -15.82
CA ILE A 200 -1.56 8.71 -15.49
C ILE A 200 -1.96 7.42 -16.23
N GLY A 201 -1.50 7.24 -17.47
CA GLY A 201 -1.76 6.04 -18.27
C GLY A 201 -1.00 4.80 -17.81
N ALA A 202 0.19 4.95 -17.22
CA ALA A 202 1.02 3.84 -16.78
C ALA A 202 0.80 3.45 -15.31
N MET A 203 0.34 4.38 -14.47
CA MET A 203 0.16 4.15 -13.05
C MET A 203 -0.95 3.15 -12.80
N GLU A 204 -0.61 2.05 -12.12
CA GLU A 204 -1.57 1.03 -11.72
C GLU A 204 -1.69 0.97 -10.19
N LEU A 205 -2.83 0.46 -9.74
CA LEU A 205 -3.02 0.07 -8.36
C LEU A 205 -2.94 -1.45 -8.26
N GLY A 206 -2.47 -1.91 -7.11
CA GLY A 206 -2.51 -3.30 -6.73
C GLY A 206 -3.93 -3.85 -6.67
N ARG A 207 -4.01 -5.17 -6.67
CA ARG A 207 -5.19 -5.95 -6.37
C ARG A 207 -5.07 -6.49 -4.96
N ASN A 208 -5.36 -5.67 -3.96
CA ASN A 208 -5.41 -6.10 -2.56
C ASN A 208 -6.84 -6.25 -2.02
N GLU A 209 -7.01 -7.17 -1.08
CA GLU A 209 -8.24 -7.38 -0.33
C GLU A 209 -7.97 -7.74 1.13
N LYS A 210 -8.82 -7.25 2.02
CA LYS A 210 -8.88 -7.70 3.41
C LYS A 210 -10.15 -8.53 3.62
N ILE A 211 -10.01 -9.67 4.29
CA ILE A 211 -11.13 -10.43 4.85
C ILE A 211 -11.09 -10.22 6.36
N LEU A 212 -12.07 -9.48 6.88
CA LEU A 212 -12.16 -9.11 8.29
C LEU A 212 -13.24 -9.96 8.96
N VAL A 213 -12.89 -10.60 10.06
CA VAL A 213 -13.78 -11.43 10.86
C VAL A 213 -13.94 -10.81 12.23
N ALA A 214 -15.17 -10.46 12.61
CA ALA A 214 -15.49 -9.97 13.95
C ALA A 214 -15.60 -11.17 14.92
N ALA A 215 -14.45 -11.66 15.36
CA ALA A 215 -14.32 -12.88 16.15
C ALA A 215 -14.96 -12.76 17.54
N THR A 216 -15.24 -13.91 18.16
CA THR A 216 -15.83 -13.96 19.51
C THR A 216 -14.83 -13.65 20.62
N ASP A 217 -13.55 -13.93 20.39
CA ASP A 217 -12.44 -13.71 21.31
C ASP A 217 -11.15 -13.51 20.52
N SER A 218 -10.08 -13.11 21.22
CA SER A 218 -8.77 -12.80 20.64
C SER A 218 -7.71 -13.87 20.96
N ARG A 219 -8.08 -15.16 20.95
CA ARG A 219 -7.20 -16.28 21.33
C ARG A 219 -5.85 -16.32 20.60
N TRP A 220 -5.78 -15.81 19.37
CA TRP A 220 -4.53 -15.69 18.61
C TRP A 220 -3.44 -14.94 19.38
N GLN A 221 -3.82 -14.00 20.26
CA GLN A 221 -2.87 -13.25 21.09
C GLN A 221 -2.06 -14.14 22.04
N GLU A 222 -2.53 -15.34 22.39
CA GLU A 222 -1.74 -16.30 23.17
C GLU A 222 -0.49 -16.77 22.40
N ALA A 223 -0.58 -16.86 21.08
CA ALA A 223 0.51 -17.31 20.21
C ALA A 223 1.41 -16.15 19.74
N ILE A 224 0.80 -15.02 19.35
CA ILE A 224 1.50 -13.91 18.66
C ILE A 224 1.55 -12.61 19.45
N GLY A 225 0.90 -12.52 20.61
CA GLY A 225 0.79 -11.28 21.38
C GLY A 225 -0.13 -10.23 20.75
N ALA A 226 -0.42 -9.17 21.50
CA ALA A 226 -1.14 -8.02 20.96
C ALA A 226 -0.24 -7.27 19.96
N GLY A 227 -0.62 -7.29 18.69
CA GLY A 227 0.12 -6.64 17.61
C GLY A 227 1.00 -7.58 16.77
N GLY A 228 1.01 -8.88 17.06
CA GLY A 228 1.65 -9.87 16.21
C GLY A 228 0.89 -10.17 14.92
N ASP A 229 1.52 -10.99 14.09
CA ASP A 229 1.04 -11.35 12.75
C ASP A 229 1.49 -12.75 12.34
N VAL A 230 0.93 -13.26 11.25
CA VAL A 230 1.28 -14.53 10.65
C VAL A 230 1.46 -14.36 9.14
N TRP A 231 2.46 -15.03 8.57
CA TRP A 231 2.73 -15.07 7.14
C TRP A 231 2.60 -16.49 6.62
N GLN A 232 1.89 -16.66 5.51
CA GLN A 232 1.75 -17.96 4.85
C GLN A 232 2.71 -18.06 3.67
N THR A 233 3.51 -19.12 3.66
CA THR A 233 4.37 -19.48 2.52
C THR A 233 3.94 -20.80 1.88
N GLY A 234 2.86 -21.41 2.36
CA GLY A 234 2.24 -22.62 1.83
C GLY A 234 1.16 -22.35 0.77
N GLY A 235 0.97 -23.31 -0.12
CA GLY A 235 0.15 -23.18 -1.33
C GLY A 235 1.05 -23.07 -2.56
N VAL A 236 0.96 -24.03 -3.48
CA VAL A 236 1.67 -23.97 -4.76
C VAL A 236 0.82 -23.13 -5.70
N GLY A 237 1.28 -21.94 -6.07
CA GLY A 237 0.64 -21.08 -7.08
C GLY A 237 0.34 -19.66 -6.60
N ARG A 238 -0.36 -18.89 -7.44
CA ARG A 238 -0.64 -17.45 -7.26
C ARG A 238 -1.90 -17.16 -6.40
N GLY A 239 -2.36 -18.11 -5.58
CA GLY A 239 -3.70 -18.06 -4.99
C GLY A 239 -3.80 -18.56 -3.55
N ASN A 240 -3.33 -17.79 -2.58
CA ASN A 240 -3.72 -17.92 -1.17
C ASN A 240 -3.58 -16.57 -0.43
N TRP A 241 -4.08 -16.46 0.80
CA TRP A 241 -3.75 -15.33 1.67
C TRP A 241 -2.24 -15.29 1.95
N ALA A 242 -1.70 -14.09 2.13
CA ALA A 242 -0.26 -13.89 2.31
C ALA A 242 0.11 -13.56 3.76
N SER A 243 -0.71 -12.74 4.43
CA SER A 243 -0.52 -12.36 5.83
C SER A 243 -1.86 -12.29 6.59
N GLY A 244 -1.81 -12.42 7.91
CA GLY A 244 -2.94 -12.20 8.81
C GLY A 244 -2.52 -11.58 10.14
N TRP A 245 -3.37 -10.75 10.73
CA TRP A 245 -3.07 -10.04 11.98
C TRP A 245 -4.34 -9.66 12.75
N ASP A 246 -4.14 -9.24 14.00
CA ASP A 246 -5.17 -8.62 14.83
C ASP A 246 -5.52 -7.22 14.31
N GLY A 247 -6.67 -7.13 13.63
CA GLY A 247 -7.22 -5.89 13.07
C GLY A 247 -8.20 -5.17 13.99
N SER A 248 -8.21 -5.49 15.30
CA SER A 248 -9.14 -4.87 16.26
C SER A 248 -8.92 -3.36 16.34
N VAL A 249 -10.01 -2.60 16.21
CA VAL A 249 -9.98 -1.14 16.38
C VAL A 249 -9.84 -0.83 17.88
N ARG A 250 -8.78 -0.11 18.24
CA ARG A 250 -8.55 0.31 19.64
C ARG A 250 -9.29 1.61 19.93
N GLY A 251 -9.76 1.74 21.17
CA GLY A 251 -10.50 2.91 21.66
C GLY A 251 -11.94 3.05 21.14
N ALA A 252 -12.37 2.20 20.21
CA ALA A 252 -13.77 1.95 19.92
C ALA A 252 -14.23 0.69 20.67
N GLY A 253 -15.43 0.69 21.24
CA GLY A 253 -16.04 -0.54 21.73
C GLY A 253 -16.36 -1.48 20.56
N GLY A 254 -16.15 -2.79 20.71
CA GLY A 254 -16.45 -3.77 19.67
C GLY A 254 -15.83 -5.14 19.92
N PRO A 255 -16.22 -6.15 19.15
CA PRO A 255 -15.57 -7.46 19.20
C PRO A 255 -14.13 -7.38 18.66
N PRO A 256 -13.26 -8.31 19.05
CA PRO A 256 -11.95 -8.44 18.41
C PRO A 256 -12.11 -8.78 16.92
N VAL A 257 -11.18 -8.29 16.10
CA VAL A 257 -11.21 -8.49 14.65
C VAL A 257 -9.95 -9.20 14.19
N TRP A 258 -10.10 -10.33 13.53
CA TRP A 258 -9.01 -10.96 12.80
C TRP A 258 -9.06 -10.53 11.33
N THR A 259 -7.90 -10.19 10.75
CA THR A 259 -7.79 -9.79 9.34
C THR A 259 -6.91 -10.76 8.58
N TRP A 260 -7.43 -11.30 7.47
CA TRP A 260 -6.63 -11.95 6.44
C TRP A 260 -6.36 -10.98 5.30
N TYR A 261 -5.16 -11.04 4.74
CA TYR A 261 -4.73 -10.14 3.69
C TYR A 261 -4.29 -10.87 2.45
N LEU A 262 -4.86 -10.42 1.32
CA LEU A 262 -4.71 -11.00 0.00
C LEU A 262 -4.16 -9.94 -0.95
N GLY A 263 -3.38 -10.40 -1.92
CA GLY A 263 -2.79 -9.57 -2.96
C GLY A 263 -2.61 -10.35 -4.25
N GLY A 264 -2.48 -9.66 -5.38
CA GLY A 264 -2.23 -10.29 -6.67
C GLY A 264 -3.40 -11.17 -7.11
N ASP A 265 -3.12 -12.36 -7.62
CA ASP A 265 -4.15 -13.26 -8.14
C ASP A 265 -4.99 -13.92 -7.04
N ALA A 266 -4.55 -13.87 -5.77
CA ALA A 266 -5.30 -14.41 -4.65
C ALA A 266 -6.68 -13.75 -4.47
N VAL A 267 -6.84 -12.51 -4.92
CA VAL A 267 -8.15 -11.83 -4.85
C VAL A 267 -9.15 -12.34 -5.88
N ALA A 268 -8.72 -13.14 -6.86
CA ALA A 268 -9.60 -13.70 -7.89
C ALA A 268 -10.46 -14.87 -7.36
N ASP A 269 -10.20 -15.37 -6.15
CA ASP A 269 -10.96 -16.50 -5.60
C ASP A 269 -12.47 -16.15 -5.54
N PRO A 270 -13.33 -16.94 -6.23
CA PRO A 270 -14.75 -16.67 -6.31
C PRO A 270 -15.51 -17.05 -5.03
N ALA A 271 -14.87 -17.74 -4.08
CA ALA A 271 -15.50 -18.15 -2.84
C ALA A 271 -15.98 -16.93 -2.02
N THR A 272 -17.01 -17.18 -1.22
CA THR A 272 -17.58 -16.16 -0.35
C THR A 272 -16.60 -15.77 0.75
N ALA A 273 -16.74 -14.57 1.30
CA ALA A 273 -15.88 -14.11 2.40
C ALA A 273 -15.88 -15.09 3.59
N ARG A 274 -17.05 -15.67 3.92
CA ARG A 274 -17.20 -16.67 4.97
C ARG A 274 -16.47 -17.98 4.64
N ALA A 275 -16.59 -18.48 3.42
CA ALA A 275 -15.92 -19.70 3.00
C ALA A 275 -14.38 -19.55 3.03
N LEU A 276 -13.88 -18.41 2.57
CA LEU A 276 -12.45 -18.06 2.63
C LEU A 276 -11.97 -17.96 4.08
N ALA A 277 -12.69 -17.23 4.94
CA ALA A 277 -12.35 -17.08 6.35
C ALA A 277 -12.31 -18.44 7.07
N ALA A 278 -13.29 -19.31 6.84
CA ALA A 278 -13.34 -20.64 7.44
C ALA A 278 -12.17 -21.53 6.97
N ARG A 279 -11.84 -21.48 5.66
CA ARG A 279 -10.69 -22.19 5.10
C ARG A 279 -9.39 -21.74 5.76
N TYR A 280 -9.15 -20.44 5.84
CA TYR A 280 -7.92 -19.90 6.41
C TYR A 280 -7.82 -20.12 7.92
N ALA A 281 -8.94 -20.02 8.65
CA ALA A 281 -9.00 -20.37 10.07
C ALA A 281 -8.59 -21.83 10.33
N ALA A 282 -9.04 -22.76 9.48
CA ALA A 282 -8.65 -24.17 9.58
C ALA A 282 -7.15 -24.38 9.28
N GLU A 283 -6.59 -23.65 8.30
CA GLU A 283 -5.16 -23.72 7.95
C GLU A 283 -4.23 -23.22 9.06
N THR A 284 -4.70 -22.35 9.96
CA THR A 284 -3.89 -21.74 11.02
C THR A 284 -4.18 -22.27 12.43
N GLY A 285 -5.13 -23.19 12.57
CA GLY A 285 -5.62 -23.67 13.88
C GLY A 285 -4.52 -24.23 14.79
N ASP A 286 -3.56 -24.93 14.19
CA ASP A 286 -2.44 -25.54 14.93
C ASP A 286 -1.42 -24.52 15.48
N VAL A 287 -1.49 -23.26 15.03
CA VAL A 287 -0.50 -22.21 15.36
C VAL A 287 -1.13 -21.05 16.12
N LEU A 288 -2.33 -20.62 15.76
CA LEU A 288 -3.01 -19.47 16.35
C LEU A 288 -4.08 -19.87 17.39
N GLY A 289 -4.14 -21.15 17.75
CA GLY A 289 -5.25 -21.72 18.51
C GLY A 289 -6.47 -22.00 17.63
N ASP A 290 -7.56 -22.48 18.21
CA ASP A 290 -8.77 -22.88 17.47
C ASP A 290 -9.51 -21.67 16.85
N MET A 291 -8.95 -21.18 15.74
CA MET A 291 -9.48 -20.06 14.97
C MET A 291 -10.84 -20.38 14.35
N VAL A 292 -11.14 -21.66 14.11
CA VAL A 292 -12.45 -22.08 13.59
C VAL A 292 -13.55 -21.75 14.60
N ALA A 293 -13.33 -22.02 15.89
CA ALA A 293 -14.26 -21.61 16.93
C ALA A 293 -14.33 -20.09 17.11
N ALA A 294 -13.19 -19.37 17.06
CA ALA A 294 -13.17 -17.90 17.19
C ALA A 294 -13.91 -17.20 16.03
N CYS A 295 -13.79 -17.73 14.82
CA CYS A 295 -14.30 -17.14 13.59
C CYS A 295 -15.65 -17.70 13.13
N GLY A 296 -16.14 -18.82 13.69
CA GLY A 296 -17.23 -19.66 13.17
C GLY A 296 -18.37 -18.94 12.45
N ASP A 297 -19.44 -18.60 13.18
CA ASP A 297 -20.59 -17.87 12.63
C ASP A 297 -20.42 -16.34 12.65
N ALA A 298 -19.24 -15.86 13.02
CA ALA A 298 -18.91 -14.44 13.13
C ALA A 298 -19.26 -13.66 11.85
N PRO A 299 -19.63 -12.37 11.98
CA PRO A 299 -19.73 -11.48 10.83
C PRO A 299 -18.40 -11.39 10.08
N VAL A 300 -18.45 -11.50 8.76
CA VAL A 300 -17.27 -11.42 7.88
C VAL A 300 -17.47 -10.37 6.80
N ARG A 301 -16.47 -9.51 6.57
CA ARG A 301 -16.44 -8.52 5.49
C ARG A 301 -15.23 -8.76 4.58
N ARG A 302 -15.43 -8.59 3.27
CA ARG A 302 -14.38 -8.63 2.24
C ARG A 302 -14.35 -7.29 1.50
N THR A 303 -13.23 -6.57 1.54
CA THR A 303 -13.19 -5.16 1.07
C THR A 303 -13.32 -4.99 -0.45
N ALA A 304 -12.69 -5.87 -1.24
CA ALA A 304 -12.77 -5.85 -2.71
C ALA A 304 -12.44 -4.49 -3.37
N TRP A 305 -11.39 -3.80 -2.90
CA TRP A 305 -11.00 -2.45 -3.35
C TRP A 305 -10.81 -2.35 -4.87
N HIS A 306 -10.26 -3.38 -5.50
CA HIS A 306 -10.07 -3.47 -6.95
C HIS A 306 -11.37 -3.51 -7.76
N ARG A 307 -12.52 -3.76 -7.12
CA ARG A 307 -13.85 -3.74 -7.76
C ARG A 307 -14.61 -2.45 -7.49
N ASP A 308 -14.13 -1.61 -6.57
CA ASP A 308 -14.78 -0.34 -6.27
C ASP A 308 -14.55 0.64 -7.44
N PRO A 309 -15.61 1.15 -8.07
CA PRO A 309 -15.47 2.01 -9.24
C PRO A 309 -14.86 3.37 -8.90
N TRP A 310 -14.73 3.79 -7.65
CA TRP A 310 -14.14 5.07 -7.23
C TRP A 310 -12.74 4.92 -6.65
N ILE A 311 -12.22 3.70 -6.60
CA ILE A 311 -10.89 3.39 -6.07
C ILE A 311 -10.09 2.64 -7.13
N GLY A 312 -10.61 1.50 -7.60
CA GLY A 312 -10.03 0.73 -8.71
C GLY A 312 -8.86 -0.17 -8.34
N GLY A 313 -8.47 -0.21 -7.06
CA GLY A 313 -7.37 -1.02 -6.57
C GLY A 313 -6.86 -0.55 -5.20
N ALA A 314 -5.84 -1.21 -4.69
CA ALA A 314 -5.04 -0.83 -3.54
C ALA A 314 -3.85 -1.80 -3.48
N TYR A 315 -2.67 -1.43 -2.97
CA TYR A 315 -2.18 -0.04 -2.80
C TYR A 315 -1.52 0.44 -4.10
N GLY A 316 -0.56 1.35 -4.07
CA GLY A 316 0.23 1.71 -5.24
C GLY A 316 1.04 0.51 -5.75
N SER A 317 1.13 0.30 -7.07
CA SER A 317 1.92 -0.77 -7.66
C SER A 317 2.76 -0.22 -8.82
N SER A 318 4.04 -0.57 -8.85
CA SER A 318 4.99 -0.06 -9.84
C SER A 318 5.54 -1.20 -10.69
N PRO A 319 5.20 -1.27 -11.98
CA PRO A 319 5.78 -2.27 -12.87
C PRO A 319 7.27 -2.00 -13.12
N PRO A 320 8.03 -2.98 -13.64
CA PRO A 320 9.43 -2.78 -13.99
C PRO A 320 9.64 -1.56 -14.91
N GLY A 321 10.59 -0.70 -14.55
CA GLY A 321 10.97 0.53 -15.24
C GLY A 321 10.08 1.75 -14.91
N TYR A 322 9.06 1.58 -14.08
CA TYR A 322 8.12 2.65 -13.75
C TYR A 322 8.77 3.73 -12.88
N LEU A 323 9.47 3.34 -11.81
CA LEU A 323 9.95 4.27 -10.78
C LEU A 323 10.98 5.25 -11.35
N THR A 324 11.92 4.77 -12.14
CA THR A 324 12.95 5.60 -12.77
C THR A 324 12.40 6.45 -13.91
N ARG A 325 11.41 5.94 -14.66
CA ARG A 325 10.74 6.72 -15.71
C ARG A 325 9.95 7.90 -15.14
N PHE A 326 9.34 7.72 -13.96
CA PHE A 326 8.34 8.64 -13.42
C PHE A 326 8.71 9.32 -12.10
N GLY A 327 9.87 9.05 -11.51
CA GLY A 327 10.29 9.68 -10.25
C GLY A 327 10.23 11.22 -10.26
N ARG A 328 10.52 11.85 -11.41
CA ARG A 328 10.39 13.32 -11.60
C ARG A 328 8.95 13.85 -11.51
N MET A 329 7.95 12.97 -11.47
CA MET A 329 6.54 13.34 -11.35
C MET A 329 6.10 13.41 -9.88
N LEU A 330 6.94 13.01 -8.94
CA LEU A 330 6.62 13.01 -7.52
C LEU A 330 6.79 14.41 -6.93
N TRP A 331 6.01 14.71 -5.91
CA TRP A 331 6.27 15.82 -5.01
C TRP A 331 7.44 15.45 -4.11
N MET A 332 8.42 16.34 -4.01
CA MET A 332 9.53 16.20 -3.07
C MET A 332 9.46 17.32 -2.04
N GLU A 333 9.58 16.94 -0.77
CA GLU A 333 9.52 17.85 0.37
C GLU A 333 10.90 17.99 1.01
N GLY A 334 11.34 19.23 1.21
CA GLY A 334 12.54 19.53 1.99
C GLY A 334 12.29 19.38 3.49
N GLU A 335 13.37 19.36 4.27
CA GLU A 335 13.31 19.27 5.74
C GLU A 335 12.50 20.42 6.38
N ASP A 336 12.36 21.55 5.69
CA ASP A 336 11.57 22.72 6.11
C ASP A 336 10.06 22.59 5.84
N GLY A 337 9.62 21.46 5.28
CA GLY A 337 8.22 21.19 4.98
C GLY A 337 7.68 21.94 3.75
N VAL A 338 8.58 22.43 2.91
CA VAL A 338 8.27 23.11 1.65
C VAL A 338 8.56 22.17 0.48
N ALA A 339 7.73 22.24 -0.56
CA ALA A 339 8.02 21.51 -1.79
C ALA A 339 9.33 22.04 -2.40
N ILE A 340 10.35 21.20 -2.50
CA ILE A 340 11.63 21.53 -3.15
C ILE A 340 11.62 21.14 -4.63
N ALA A 341 10.70 20.26 -5.02
CA ALA A 341 10.38 19.97 -6.39
C ALA A 341 8.92 19.50 -6.52
N SER A 342 8.35 19.76 -7.68
CA SER A 342 7.12 19.12 -8.11
C SER A 342 7.23 18.74 -9.57
N ALA A 343 6.34 17.86 -9.99
CA ALA A 343 6.12 17.51 -11.39
C ALA A 343 5.99 18.75 -12.30
N PRO A 344 6.21 18.61 -13.62
CA PRO A 344 6.09 19.71 -14.58
C PRO A 344 4.82 20.54 -14.38
N ALA A 345 5.00 21.86 -14.30
CA ALA A 345 3.93 22.80 -14.02
C ALA A 345 2.75 22.64 -14.98
N LEU A 346 1.55 22.58 -14.40
CA LEU A 346 0.29 22.35 -15.12
C LEU A 346 -0.58 23.61 -15.21
N GLY A 347 -0.06 24.75 -14.78
CA GLY A 347 -0.83 25.98 -14.66
C GLY A 347 -1.90 25.84 -13.58
N ARG A 348 -3.15 25.62 -13.99
CA ARG A 348 -4.35 25.70 -13.12
C ARG A 348 -4.93 24.35 -12.71
N VAL A 349 -4.37 23.24 -13.21
CA VAL A 349 -4.74 21.88 -12.82
C VAL A 349 -3.59 21.32 -12.01
N ILE A 350 -3.79 20.80 -10.81
CA ILE A 350 -2.70 20.28 -9.98
C ILE A 350 -3.09 18.88 -9.55
N PHE A 351 -2.16 17.92 -9.60
CA PHE A 351 -2.41 16.56 -9.12
C PHE A 351 -1.83 16.36 -7.72
N ALA A 352 -2.57 15.64 -6.90
CA ALA A 352 -2.17 15.20 -5.57
C ALA A 352 -2.69 13.78 -5.32
N GLY A 353 -2.25 13.18 -4.22
CA GLY A 353 -2.57 11.81 -3.86
C GLY A 353 -1.31 11.05 -3.46
N GLU A 354 -1.50 9.98 -2.69
CA GLU A 354 -0.37 9.20 -2.14
C GLU A 354 0.61 8.71 -3.21
N HIS A 355 0.13 8.39 -4.40
CA HIS A 355 0.91 7.92 -5.54
C HIS A 355 1.86 8.97 -6.15
N LEU A 356 1.77 10.23 -5.70
CA LEU A 356 2.67 11.32 -6.07
C LEU A 356 3.61 11.70 -4.92
N SER A 357 3.65 10.94 -3.83
CA SER A 357 4.58 11.13 -2.73
C SER A 357 5.90 10.45 -3.05
N ASP A 358 7.01 11.14 -2.81
CA ASP A 358 8.36 10.57 -2.84
C ASP A 358 8.65 9.72 -1.60
N ALA A 359 8.20 10.17 -0.44
CA ALA A 359 8.58 9.61 0.85
C ALA A 359 7.59 8.58 1.40
N SER A 360 6.33 8.61 0.96
CA SER A 360 5.27 7.73 1.48
C SER A 360 4.26 7.30 0.41
N PRO A 361 4.70 6.83 -0.77
CA PRO A 361 3.79 6.26 -1.77
C PRO A 361 3.09 5.03 -1.21
N GLY A 362 1.78 4.93 -1.42
CA GLY A 362 0.90 3.87 -0.90
C GLY A 362 0.24 4.18 0.45
N TYR A 363 0.69 5.22 1.17
CA TYR A 363 0.29 5.48 2.55
C TYR A 363 -0.56 6.75 2.73
N MET A 364 -1.32 6.80 3.83
CA MET A 364 -2.11 8.00 4.21
C MET A 364 -1.23 9.25 4.35
N ASN A 365 0.00 9.09 4.82
CA ASN A 365 0.98 10.18 4.94
C ASN A 365 1.27 10.83 3.60
N GLY A 366 1.47 10.04 2.53
CA GLY A 366 1.68 10.58 1.18
C GLY A 366 0.47 11.37 0.68
N GLY A 367 -0.74 10.92 1.00
CA GLY A 367 -1.97 11.67 0.69
C GLY A 367 -2.04 13.03 1.41
N ALA A 368 -1.71 13.05 2.70
CA ALA A 368 -1.67 14.28 3.50
C ALA A 368 -0.55 15.24 3.04
N GLN A 369 0.64 14.70 2.75
CA GLN A 369 1.81 15.43 2.25
C GLN A 369 1.47 16.11 0.92
N THR A 370 1.15 15.33 -0.11
CA THR A 370 0.92 15.85 -1.47
C THR A 370 -0.29 16.78 -1.54
N GLY A 371 -1.35 16.52 -0.77
CA GLY A 371 -2.50 17.42 -0.67
C GLY A 371 -2.14 18.79 -0.10
N ARG A 372 -1.32 18.82 0.97
CA ARG A 372 -0.80 20.07 1.55
C ARG A 372 0.13 20.80 0.58
N LEU A 373 1.06 20.09 -0.06
CA LEU A 373 2.00 20.70 -1.02
C LEU A 373 1.27 21.29 -2.23
N ALA A 374 0.26 20.57 -2.77
CA ALA A 374 -0.60 21.07 -3.83
C ALA A 374 -1.36 22.34 -3.41
N ALA A 375 -1.89 22.40 -2.18
CA ALA A 375 -2.54 23.59 -1.65
C ALA A 375 -1.55 24.77 -1.49
N GLN A 376 -0.33 24.52 -0.99
CA GLN A 376 0.72 25.54 -0.88
C GLN A 376 1.12 26.11 -2.24
N ALA A 377 1.20 25.26 -3.27
CA ALA A 377 1.50 25.67 -4.64
C ALA A 377 0.45 26.65 -5.19
N ILE A 378 -0.85 26.42 -4.90
CA ILE A 378 -1.92 27.37 -5.25
C ILE A 378 -1.77 28.70 -4.52
N LEU A 379 -1.39 28.67 -3.23
CA LEU A 379 -1.26 29.86 -2.40
C LEU A 379 -0.02 30.71 -2.74
N GLY A 380 0.78 30.33 -3.73
CA GLY A 380 1.95 31.09 -4.18
C GLY A 380 3.16 30.98 -3.26
N ARG A 381 3.22 29.97 -2.38
CA ARG A 381 4.49 29.58 -1.73
C ARG A 381 5.32 28.89 -2.81
N ALA A 382 6.30 29.60 -3.35
CA ALA A 382 7.08 29.19 -4.50
C ALA A 382 7.58 27.75 -4.36
N VAL A 383 7.09 26.86 -5.23
CA VAL A 383 7.69 25.55 -5.46
C VAL A 383 8.83 25.78 -6.46
N PRO A 384 10.11 25.56 -6.10
CA PRO A 384 11.21 25.63 -7.04
C PRO A 384 10.97 24.62 -8.17
N ILE A 385 11.13 25.07 -9.42
CA ILE A 385 11.08 24.20 -10.60
C ILE A 385 12.47 23.58 -10.77
N VAL A 386 12.58 22.26 -10.75
CA VAL A 386 13.82 21.55 -11.11
C VAL A 386 13.95 21.56 -12.64
N SER A 387 14.97 22.21 -13.17
CA SER A 387 15.34 22.12 -14.59
C SER A 387 15.96 20.75 -14.88
N ALA A 388 15.56 20.18 -16.03
CA ALA A 388 15.91 18.83 -16.50
C ALA A 388 17.40 18.53 -16.66
#